data_AF-A0A1A8TPN1-F1
#
_entry.id   AF-A0A1A8TPN1-F1
#
_cell.length_a   1.000
_cell.length_b   1.000
_cell.length_c   1.000
_cell.angle_alpha   90.00
_cell.angle_beta   90.00
_cell.angle_gamma   90.00
#
_symmetry.space_group_name_H-M   'P 1'
#
loop_
_entity.id
_entity.type
_entity.pdbx_description
1 polymer ?
#
loop_
_entity_poly.entity_id
_entity_poly.type
_entity_poly.pdbx_seq_one_letter_code
_entity_poly.pdbx_strand_id
1 'polypeptide(L)'
;MSKFVALLSGKNKNLFSEALLGEHIAHLQRLDESGKLHLCGPFKDDDSAIQILIANTLEEANLLIQQDPFIQHGYYKTVAVKELIEANSGNNWLTNHPQTEEKRR
;
A
#
# COMPACT_ATOMS: atom_id res chain seq x y z
N MET A 1 12.10 -8.78 -5.24
CA MET A 1 11.76 -7.41 -4.82
C MET A 1 10.80 -7.50 -3.64
N SER A 2 10.92 -6.61 -2.67
CA SER A 2 10.09 -6.62 -1.45
C SER A 2 8.69 -6.09 -1.74
N LYS A 3 7.74 -6.50 -0.89
CA LYS A 3 6.36 -6.00 -0.89
C LYS A 3 6.19 -4.99 0.23
N PHE A 4 5.57 -3.85 -0.06
CA PHE A 4 5.27 -2.82 0.93
C PHE A 4 3.78 -2.55 0.93
N VAL A 5 3.19 -2.45 2.13
CA VAL A 5 1.77 -2.17 2.32
C VAL A 5 1.62 -0.74 2.82
N ALA A 6 0.88 0.05 2.06
CA ALA A 6 0.37 1.34 2.49
C ALA A 6 -1.06 1.17 3.02
N LEU A 7 -1.25 1.49 4.30
CA LEU A 7 -2.56 1.58 4.95
C LEU A 7 -2.98 3.04 4.97
N LEU A 8 -4.12 3.33 4.35
CA LEU A 8 -4.63 4.67 4.13
C LEU A 8 -5.95 4.83 4.88
N SER A 9 -6.10 5.86 5.71
CA SER A 9 -7.34 6.07 6.45
C SER A 9 -7.68 7.55 6.69
N GLY A 10 -8.89 7.79 7.19
CA GLY A 10 -9.41 9.13 7.45
C GLY A 10 -9.71 9.92 6.17
N LYS A 11 -10.44 9.32 5.22
CA LYS A 11 -10.84 9.97 3.96
C LYS A 11 -11.50 11.32 4.20
N ASN A 12 -11.04 12.35 3.49
CA ASN A 12 -11.66 13.65 3.42
C ASN A 12 -12.47 13.78 2.12
N LYS A 13 -13.73 13.35 2.17
CA LYS A 13 -14.63 13.33 1.01
C LYS A 13 -14.87 14.71 0.38
N ASN A 14 -14.65 15.79 1.13
CA ASN A 14 -14.79 17.16 0.62
C ASN A 14 -13.69 17.54 -0.40
N LEU A 15 -12.57 16.82 -0.42
CA LEU A 15 -11.50 17.02 -1.40
C LEU A 15 -11.71 16.18 -2.67
N PHE A 16 -12.73 15.33 -2.71
CA PHE A 16 -13.00 14.51 -3.87
C PHE A 16 -13.44 15.37 -5.05
N SER A 17 -12.88 15.09 -6.22
CA SER A 17 -13.34 15.60 -7.51
C SER A 17 -13.02 14.58 -8.60
N GLU A 18 -13.76 14.61 -9.71
CA GLU A 18 -13.48 13.77 -10.88
C GLU A 18 -12.06 13.99 -11.44
N ALA A 19 -11.57 15.23 -11.40
CA ALA A 19 -10.21 15.55 -11.81
C ALA A 19 -9.17 14.86 -10.91
N LEU A 20 -9.30 14.99 -9.60
CA LEU A 20 -8.40 14.35 -8.64
C LEU A 20 -8.46 12.82 -8.73
N LEU A 21 -9.65 12.26 -8.93
CA LEU A 21 -9.81 10.82 -9.17
C LEU A 21 -9.09 10.39 -10.46
N GLY A 22 -9.20 11.15 -11.54
CA GLY A 22 -8.51 10.89 -12.80
C GLY A 22 -6.99 10.87 -12.65
N GLU A 23 -6.42 11.82 -11.90
CA GLU A 23 -4.99 11.86 -11.60
C GLU A 23 -4.54 10.64 -10.76
N HIS A 24 -5.33 10.27 -9.75
CA HIS A 24 -5.10 9.08 -8.93
C HIS A 24 -5.10 7.80 -9.79
N ILE A 25 -6.08 7.64 -10.67
CA ILE A 25 -6.16 6.51 -11.60
C ILE A 25 -4.93 6.47 -12.52
N ALA A 26 -4.53 7.61 -13.10
CA ALA A 26 -3.36 7.69 -13.95
C ALA A 26 -2.07 7.32 -13.21
N HIS A 27 -1.96 7.67 -11.92
CA HIS A 27 -0.87 7.22 -11.06
C HIS A 27 -0.86 5.69 -10.90
N LEU A 28 -2.01 5.08 -10.55
CA LEU A 28 -2.13 3.63 -10.40
C LEU A 28 -1.78 2.88 -11.70
N GLN A 29 -2.26 3.36 -12.85
CA GLN A 29 -1.94 2.77 -14.16
C GLN A 29 -0.45 2.77 -14.45
N ARG A 30 0.27 3.87 -14.17
CA ARG A 30 1.75 3.90 -14.33
C ARG A 30 2.47 2.94 -13.41
N LEU A 31 1.99 2.76 -12.18
CA LEU A 31 2.57 1.77 -11.26
C LEU A 31 2.32 0.34 -11.74
N ASP A 32 1.14 0.05 -12.28
CA ASP A 32 0.79 -1.25 -12.85
C ASP A 32 1.66 -1.56 -14.08
N GLU A 33 1.74 -0.62 -15.03
CA GLU A 33 2.57 -0.74 -16.25
C GLU A 33 4.06 -0.95 -15.93
N SER A 34 4.56 -0.37 -14.84
CA SER A 34 5.95 -0.52 -14.40
C SER A 34 6.18 -1.73 -13.48
N GLY A 35 5.16 -2.53 -13.20
CA GLY A 35 5.23 -3.70 -12.32
C GLY A 35 5.44 -3.37 -10.84
N LYS A 36 5.18 -2.11 -10.45
CA LYS A 36 5.34 -1.60 -9.08
C LYS A 36 4.04 -1.68 -8.26
N LEU A 37 2.89 -1.86 -8.89
CA LEU A 37 1.62 -2.10 -8.20
C LEU A 37 1.34 -3.60 -8.13
N HIS A 38 1.17 -4.14 -6.92
CA HIS A 38 0.76 -5.52 -6.71
C HIS A 38 -0.76 -5.65 -6.55
N LEU A 39 -1.36 -4.76 -5.75
CA LEU A 39 -2.80 -4.70 -5.49
C LEU A 39 -3.14 -3.34 -4.88
N CYS A 40 -4.34 -2.82 -5.15
CA CYS A 40 -4.88 -1.68 -4.41
C CYS A 40 -6.41 -1.73 -4.33
N GLY A 41 -6.96 -1.02 -3.35
CA GLY A 41 -8.39 -0.75 -3.31
C GLY A 41 -8.87 -0.25 -1.95
N PRO A 42 -10.07 0.34 -1.91
CA PRO A 42 -10.76 0.61 -0.66
C PRO A 42 -11.27 -0.69 -0.02
N PHE A 43 -11.37 -0.68 1.31
CA PHE A 43 -12.11 -1.72 2.02
C PHE A 43 -13.63 -1.50 1.86
N LYS A 44 -14.42 -2.56 2.01
CA LYS A 44 -15.88 -2.50 1.79
C LYS A 44 -16.66 -1.99 3.00
N ASP A 45 -16.08 -2.17 4.17
CA ASP A 45 -16.67 -2.02 5.48
C ASP A 45 -16.34 -0.67 6.13
N ASP A 46 -15.32 0.04 5.65
CA ASP A 46 -14.99 1.38 6.11
C ASP A 46 -14.39 2.28 5.02
N ASP A 47 -14.02 3.51 5.42
CA ASP A 47 -13.43 4.51 4.53
C ASP A 47 -11.90 4.33 4.36
N SER A 48 -11.29 3.26 4.85
CA SER A 48 -9.87 2.99 4.66
C SER A 48 -9.58 2.35 3.29
N ALA A 49 -8.30 2.28 2.94
CA ALA A 49 -7.83 1.67 1.71
C ALA A 49 -6.43 1.07 1.89
N ILE A 50 -6.06 0.19 0.96
CA ILE A 50 -4.75 -0.44 0.90
C ILE A 50 -4.13 -0.23 -0.48
N GLN A 51 -2.81 -0.07 -0.51
CA GLN A 51 -1.98 -0.27 -1.69
C GLN A 51 -0.83 -1.21 -1.32
N ILE A 52 -0.56 -2.20 -2.15
CA ILE A 52 0.59 -3.10 -2.02
C ILE A 52 1.52 -2.81 -3.19
N LEU A 53 2.73 -2.35 -2.89
CA LEU A 53 3.74 -1.96 -3.85
C LEU A 53 4.89 -2.97 -3.90
N ILE A 54 5.50 -3.10 -5.07
CA ILE A 54 6.77 -3.80 -5.28
C ILE A 54 7.88 -2.75 -5.37
N ALA A 55 8.83 -2.80 -4.44
CA ALA A 55 9.96 -1.87 -4.39
C ALA A 55 11.20 -2.54 -3.79
N ASN A 56 12.36 -1.87 -3.86
CA ASN A 56 13.61 -2.37 -3.30
C ASN A 56 13.81 -1.95 -1.84
N THR A 57 13.30 -0.78 -1.45
CA THR A 57 13.45 -0.25 -0.08
C THR A 57 12.19 0.44 0.39
N LEU A 58 12.11 0.67 1.71
CA LEU A 58 11.01 1.40 2.34
C LEU A 58 10.96 2.86 1.85
N GLU A 59 12.11 3.48 1.58
CA GLU A 59 12.21 4.84 1.04
C GLU A 59 11.62 4.92 -0.37
N GLU A 60 11.93 3.95 -1.24
CA GLU A 60 11.34 3.88 -2.59
C GLU A 60 9.81 3.71 -2.48
N ALA A 61 9.33 2.79 -1.64
CA ALA A 61 7.89 2.59 -1.45
C ALA A 61 7.19 3.85 -0.92
N ASN A 62 7.80 4.56 0.04
CA ASN A 62 7.26 5.83 0.53
C ASN A 62 7.22 6.87 -0.59
N LEU A 63 8.27 6.99 -1.40
CA LEU A 63 8.29 7.95 -2.51
C LEU A 63 7.15 7.67 -3.51
N LEU A 64 6.92 6.40 -3.86
CA LEU A 64 5.82 6.01 -4.75
C LEU A 64 4.46 6.37 -4.15
N ILE A 65 4.22 6.06 -2.87
CA ILE A 65 2.95 6.42 -2.20
C ILE A 65 2.76 7.93 -2.10
N GLN A 66 3.81 8.70 -1.83
CA GLN A 66 3.74 10.17 -1.77
C GLN A 66 3.57 10.82 -3.16
N GLN A 67 3.68 10.06 -4.25
CA GLN A 67 3.37 10.51 -5.60
C GLN A 67 1.90 10.28 -5.99
N ASP A 68 1.11 9.59 -5.15
CA ASP A 68 -0.31 9.43 -5.37
C ASP A 68 -1.04 10.76 -5.10
N PRO A 69 -1.79 11.31 -6.07
CA PRO A 69 -2.55 12.55 -5.93
C PRO A 69 -3.50 12.58 -4.73
N PHE A 70 -4.12 11.45 -4.35
CA PHE A 70 -4.94 11.39 -3.14
C PHE A 70 -4.11 11.60 -1.87
N ILE A 71 -2.84 11.20 -1.87
CA ILE A 71 -1.95 11.42 -0.73
C ILE A 71 -1.42 12.85 -0.73
N GLN A 72 -0.96 13.34 -1.88
CA GLN A 72 -0.44 14.71 -2.04
C GLN A 72 -1.46 15.78 -1.62
N HIS A 73 -2.73 15.59 -1.98
CA HIS A 73 -3.79 16.54 -1.66
C HIS A 73 -4.40 16.31 -0.27
N GLY A 74 -3.90 15.34 0.52
CA GLY A 74 -4.43 15.05 1.85
C GLY A 74 -5.84 14.46 1.85
N TYR A 75 -6.24 13.77 0.77
CA TYR A 75 -7.48 13.02 0.72
C TYR A 75 -7.51 11.94 1.81
N TYR A 76 -6.38 11.31 2.11
CA TYR A 76 -6.20 10.47 3.29
C TYR A 76 -5.41 11.21 4.38
N LYS A 77 -5.96 11.26 5.60
CA LYS A 77 -5.31 11.90 6.75
C LYS A 77 -4.15 11.08 7.32
N THR A 78 -4.21 9.76 7.19
CA THR A 78 -3.22 8.86 7.76
C THR A 78 -2.71 7.92 6.68
N VAL A 79 -1.39 7.82 6.61
CA VAL A 79 -0.65 6.97 5.68
C VAL A 79 0.41 6.24 6.48
N ALA A 80 0.35 4.91 6.50
CA ALA A 80 1.36 4.07 7.13
C ALA A 80 1.90 3.08 6.11
N VAL A 81 3.19 3.18 5.79
CA VAL A 81 3.88 2.26 4.88
C VAL A 81 4.72 1.28 5.68
N LYS A 82 4.56 -0.02 5.42
CA LYS A 82 5.27 -1.10 6.11
C LYS A 82 5.79 -2.12 5.12
N GLU A 83 6.96 -2.68 5.36
CA GLU A 83 7.42 -3.85 4.61
C GLU A 83 6.63 -5.10 5.04
N LEU A 84 6.19 -5.89 4.06
CA LEU A 84 5.47 -7.13 4.26
C LEU A 84 6.41 -8.31 4.11
N ILE A 85 6.50 -9.13 5.14
CA ILE A 85 7.02 -10.49 5.01
C ILE A 85 5.85 -11.36 4.56
N GLU A 86 5.80 -11.66 3.26
CA GLU A 86 4.70 -12.44 2.69
C GLU A 86 4.78 -13.90 3.14
N ALA A 87 3.73 -14.37 3.80
CA ALA A 87 3.57 -15.79 4.11
C ALA A 87 2.87 -16.51 2.95
N ASN A 88 3.41 -17.65 2.53
CA ASN A 88 2.83 -18.49 1.48
C ASN A 88 3.27 -19.95 1.65
N SER A 89 2.80 -20.85 0.78
CA SER A 89 3.18 -22.26 0.82
C SER A 89 4.69 -22.49 0.61
N GLY A 90 5.36 -21.64 -0.17
CA GLY A 90 6.79 -21.74 -0.47
C GLY A 90 7.71 -21.45 0.72
N ASN A 91 7.24 -20.72 1.73
CA ASN A 91 7.98 -20.48 2.98
C ASN A 91 7.29 -21.09 4.21
N ASN A 92 6.48 -22.13 3.98
CA ASN A 92 5.72 -22.84 5.01
C ASN A 92 4.96 -21.88 5.95
N TRP A 93 4.28 -20.88 5.38
CA TRP A 93 3.52 -19.88 6.13
C TRP A 93 4.32 -19.19 7.24
N LEU A 94 5.61 -18.97 6.97
CA LEU A 94 6.58 -18.39 7.89
C LEU A 94 6.76 -19.15 9.20
N THR A 95 6.35 -20.41 9.36
CA THR A 95 6.40 -21.10 10.69
C THR A 95 7.76 -21.10 11.36
N ASN A 96 8.83 -21.03 10.56
CA ASN A 96 10.23 -21.05 11.01
C ASN A 96 10.88 -19.65 10.98
N HIS A 97 10.08 -18.60 10.88
CA HIS A 97 10.56 -17.21 10.91
C HIS A 97 10.58 -16.71 12.36
N PRO A 98 11.56 -15.88 12.78
CA PRO A 98 11.65 -15.40 14.17
C PRO A 98 10.34 -14.81 14.73
N GLN A 99 9.60 -14.07 13.91
CA GLN A 99 8.30 -13.50 14.30
C GLN A 99 7.25 -14.54 14.76
N THR A 100 7.35 -15.79 14.30
CA THR A 100 6.41 -16.86 14.69
C THR A 100 7.06 -17.96 15.53
N GLU A 101 8.39 -18.05 15.54
CA GLU A 101 9.15 -19.03 16.35
C GLU A 101 9.33 -18.56 17.80
N GLU A 102 9.72 -17.30 18.03
CA GLU A 102 10.13 -16.81 19.35
C GLU A 102 9.04 -16.91 20.42
N LYS A 103 7.77 -16.94 20.01
CA LYS A 103 6.61 -17.02 20.92
C LYS A 103 6.11 -18.44 21.20
N ARG A 104 6.81 -19.48 20.73
CA ARG A 104 6.42 -20.89 20.89
C ARG A 104 7.25 -21.65 21.94
N ARG A 105 8.12 -20.96 22.68
CA ARG A 105 8.90 -21.54 23.79
C ARG A 105 8.34 -21.10 25.14
#